data_AF-A0A016W266-F1
#
_entry.id   AF-A0A016W266-F1
#
_cell.length_a   1.000
_cell.length_b   1.000
_cell.length_c   1.000
_cell.angle_alpha   90.00
_cell.angle_beta   90.00
_cell.angle_gamma   90.00
#
_symmetry.space_group_name_H-M   'P 1'
#
loop_
_entity.id
_entity.type
_entity.pdbx_description
1 polymer ?
#
loop_
_entity_poly.entity_id
_entity_poly.type
_entity_poly.pdbx_seq_one_letter_code
_entity_poly.pdbx_strand_id
1 'polypeptide(L)'
;MREVAEVYSAYCHQIEDNFEDFVRNTQETLAEASTKTIETVRDADSTTDELITAVRETCEVNTPRRAVVEIYAWASVTAAASMIGTFMGYTILAPLLSYFTGTFSAATLGFLIIPLSAHFLFRSYDDDPRYADRESDSNLRYLSLGLCMLQGAFNGHVIHNIYITGQPPLFLTPTAIAYSFAYMPEGAGKNRVAQLSFSISSALAANIFIGAITGSLTAPYYFLSIGYCAVAGFMMQVIFRKVHRQTSLHSFQHAVTSLLITVKGLFFLLFGSYV
;
A
#
# COMPACT_ATOMS: atom_id res chain seq x y z
N MET A 1 2.41 31.16 32.10
CA MET A 1 3.00 29.80 32.23
C MET A 1 1.99 28.75 32.68
N ARG A 2 1.04 29.03 33.60
CA ARG A 2 -0.02 28.07 33.98
C ARG A 2 -1.04 27.80 32.86
N GLU A 3 -1.50 28.82 32.13
CA GLU A 3 -2.44 28.65 31.00
C GLU A 3 -1.89 27.78 29.86
N VAL A 4 -0.59 27.88 29.56
CA VAL A 4 0.05 27.07 28.50
C VAL A 4 0.15 25.60 28.92
N ALA A 5 0.36 25.34 30.21
CA ALA A 5 0.41 23.98 30.75
C ALA A 5 -0.98 23.33 30.77
N GLU A 6 -2.04 24.10 31.04
CA GLU A 6 -3.43 23.62 31.01
C GLU A 6 -3.90 23.30 29.57
N VAL A 7 -3.52 24.12 28.59
CA VAL A 7 -3.82 23.85 27.18
C VAL A 7 -3.06 22.62 26.68
N TYR A 8 -1.80 22.43 27.10
CA TYR A 8 -1.02 21.25 26.74
C TYR A 8 -1.58 19.97 27.38
N SER A 9 -1.96 20.02 28.66
CA SER A 9 -2.57 18.87 29.34
C SER A 9 -3.93 18.52 28.74
N ALA A 10 -4.73 19.52 28.36
CA ALA A 10 -6.01 19.30 27.68
C ALA A 10 -5.82 18.64 26.32
N TYR A 11 -4.81 19.05 25.54
CA TYR A 11 -4.47 18.42 24.27
C TYR A 11 -3.96 17.00 24.43
N CYS A 12 -3.10 16.73 25.42
CA CYS A 12 -2.64 15.37 25.72
C CYS A 12 -3.82 14.45 26.09
N HIS A 13 -4.71 14.91 26.97
CA HIS A 13 -5.90 14.15 27.34
C HIS A 13 -6.81 13.88 26.15
N GLN A 14 -7.01 14.88 25.27
CA GLN A 14 -7.86 14.71 24.10
C GLN A 14 -7.26 13.74 23.06
N ILE A 15 -5.93 13.67 22.97
CA ILE A 15 -5.23 12.70 22.12
C ILE A 15 -5.33 11.29 22.73
N GLU A 16 -5.20 11.17 24.04
CA GLU A 16 -5.28 9.90 24.77
C GLU A 16 -6.70 9.32 24.68
N ASP A 17 -7.73 10.13 24.91
CA ASP A 17 -9.14 9.73 24.78
C ASP A 17 -9.47 9.32 23.33
N ASN A 18 -9.02 10.09 22.33
CA ASN A 18 -9.22 9.75 20.92
C ASN A 18 -8.49 8.45 20.53
N PHE A 19 -7.33 8.19 21.13
CA PHE A 19 -6.55 6.98 20.88
C PHE A 19 -7.21 5.76 21.54
N GLU A 20 -7.71 5.88 22.77
CA GLU A 20 -8.45 4.81 23.45
C GLU A 20 -9.75 4.48 22.72
N ASP A 21 -10.50 5.48 22.27
CA ASP A 21 -11.71 5.28 21.46
C ASP A 21 -11.39 4.62 20.12
N PHE A 22 -10.28 5.01 19.48
CA PHE A 22 -9.80 4.37 18.26
C PHE A 22 -9.42 2.90 18.48
N VAL A 23 -8.68 2.60 19.57
CA VAL A 23 -8.27 1.24 19.92
C VAL A 23 -9.49 0.38 20.23
N ARG A 24 -10.44 0.88 21.03
CA ARG A 24 -11.68 0.16 21.36
C ARG A 24 -12.51 -0.11 20.10
N ASN A 25 -12.74 0.89 19.26
CA ASN A 25 -13.50 0.72 18.02
C ASN A 25 -12.81 -0.26 17.06
N THR A 26 -11.48 -0.21 16.98
CA THR A 26 -10.68 -1.15 16.17
C THR A 26 -10.77 -2.57 16.72
N GLN A 27 -10.77 -2.74 18.04
CA GLN A 27 -10.83 -4.05 18.68
C GLN A 27 -12.21 -4.70 18.55
N GLU A 28 -13.29 -3.91 18.68
CA GLU A 28 -14.67 -4.36 18.47
C GLU A 28 -14.92 -4.74 16.99
N THR A 29 -14.47 -3.91 16.05
CA THR A 29 -14.56 -4.25 14.61
C THR A 29 -13.69 -5.45 14.21
N LEU A 30 -12.53 -5.66 14.85
CA LEU A 30 -11.69 -6.83 14.63
C LEU A 30 -12.37 -8.12 15.14
N ALA A 31 -13.08 -8.03 16.28
CA ALA A 31 -13.83 -9.16 16.84
C ALA A 31 -15.04 -9.54 15.97
N GLU A 32 -15.77 -8.55 15.45
CA GLU A 32 -16.85 -8.79 14.48
C GLU A 32 -16.31 -9.37 13.15
N ALA A 33 -15.17 -8.87 12.65
CA ALA A 33 -14.52 -9.39 11.45
C ALA A 33 -14.01 -10.83 11.62
N SER A 34 -13.51 -11.19 12.80
CA SER A 34 -13.09 -12.56 13.12
C SER A 34 -14.23 -13.57 13.02
N THR A 35 -15.46 -13.16 13.31
CA THR A 35 -16.64 -14.05 13.24
C THR A 35 -17.09 -14.29 11.79
N LYS A 36 -16.89 -13.29 10.92
CA LYS A 36 -17.18 -13.34 9.47
C LYS A 36 -16.17 -14.21 8.67
N THR A 37 -15.06 -14.60 9.29
CA THR A 37 -13.95 -15.35 8.67
C THR A 37 -14.31 -16.82 8.34
N ILE A 38 -15.38 -17.37 8.92
CA ILE A 38 -15.82 -18.76 8.68
C ILE A 38 -16.59 -18.90 7.35
N GLU A 39 -17.22 -17.83 6.85
CA GLU A 39 -17.92 -17.84 5.55
C GLU A 39 -16.97 -17.56 4.35
N THR A 40 -15.84 -16.88 4.59
CA THR A 40 -14.90 -16.45 3.53
C THR A 40 -14.10 -17.57 2.84
N VAL A 41 -14.07 -18.79 3.39
CA VAL A 41 -13.36 -19.92 2.76
C VAL A 41 -14.04 -20.38 1.47
N ARG A 42 -15.35 -20.15 1.31
CA ARG A 42 -16.10 -20.50 0.10
C ARG A 42 -15.97 -19.46 -1.03
N ASP A 43 -15.63 -18.22 -0.70
CA ASP A 43 -15.41 -17.12 -1.66
C ASP A 43 -13.95 -17.02 -2.16
N ALA A 44 -13.02 -17.75 -1.55
CA ALA A 44 -11.62 -17.76 -1.96
C ALA A 44 -11.40 -18.45 -3.33
N ASP A 45 -12.17 -19.52 -3.62
CA ASP A 45 -12.11 -20.23 -4.91
C ASP A 45 -12.60 -19.33 -6.06
N SER A 46 -13.71 -18.60 -5.86
CA SER A 46 -14.24 -17.66 -6.86
C SER A 46 -13.30 -16.46 -7.07
N THR A 47 -12.68 -15.96 -5.99
CA THR A 47 -11.71 -14.85 -6.07
C THR A 47 -10.44 -15.24 -6.82
N THR A 48 -9.97 -16.49 -6.68
CA THR A 48 -8.76 -16.97 -7.36
C THR A 48 -8.99 -17.11 -8.87
N ASP A 49 -10.13 -17.68 -9.28
CA ASP A 49 -10.53 -17.76 -10.69
C ASP A 49 -10.80 -16.37 -11.28
N GLU A 50 -11.33 -15.44 -10.47
CA GLU A 50 -11.45 -14.04 -10.86
C GLU A 50 -10.08 -13.38 -11.05
N LEU A 51 -9.08 -13.61 -10.20
CA LEU A 51 -7.75 -13.03 -10.38
C LEU A 51 -7.04 -13.60 -11.62
N ILE A 52 -7.12 -14.91 -11.85
CA ILE A 52 -6.56 -15.57 -13.04
C ILE A 52 -7.20 -15.02 -14.31
N THR A 53 -8.53 -14.85 -14.30
CA THR A 53 -9.26 -14.32 -15.44
C THR A 53 -8.96 -12.83 -15.64
N ALA A 54 -8.75 -12.06 -14.58
CA ALA A 54 -8.40 -10.64 -14.68
C ALA A 54 -7.04 -10.42 -15.34
N VAL A 55 -6.07 -11.31 -15.12
CA VAL A 55 -4.76 -11.28 -15.77
C VAL A 55 -4.83 -11.70 -17.26
N ARG A 56 -5.77 -12.59 -17.60
CA ARG A 56 -5.90 -13.16 -18.95
C ARG A 56 -6.74 -12.32 -19.91
N GLU A 57 -7.56 -11.41 -19.39
CA GLU A 57 -8.52 -10.64 -20.18
C GLU A 57 -7.86 -9.50 -20.98
N THR A 58 -7.90 -9.60 -22.30
CA THR A 58 -7.30 -8.65 -23.26
C THR A 58 -8.32 -7.73 -23.95
N CYS A 59 -9.59 -7.76 -23.54
CA CYS A 59 -10.66 -6.99 -24.17
C CYS A 59 -10.52 -5.47 -23.95
N GLU A 60 -11.16 -4.68 -24.81
CA GLU A 60 -11.22 -3.22 -24.68
C GLU A 60 -11.81 -2.82 -23.34
N VAL A 61 -11.16 -1.87 -22.64
CA VAL A 61 -11.62 -1.37 -21.34
C VAL A 61 -11.91 0.11 -21.46
N ASN A 62 -13.12 0.52 -21.06
CA ASN A 62 -13.46 1.92 -20.88
C ASN A 62 -12.97 2.37 -19.50
N THR A 63 -11.65 2.51 -19.35
CA THR A 63 -11.04 2.83 -18.06
C THR A 63 -11.32 4.29 -17.70
N PRO A 64 -11.95 4.59 -16.55
CA PRO A 64 -12.01 5.96 -16.06
C PRO A 64 -10.59 6.41 -15.69
N ARG A 65 -9.92 7.10 -16.61
CA ARG A 65 -8.55 7.61 -16.47
C ARG A 65 -8.32 8.31 -15.13
N ARG A 66 -9.29 9.11 -14.70
CA ARG A 66 -9.27 9.83 -13.43
C ARG A 66 -9.13 8.91 -12.22
N ALA A 67 -9.83 7.77 -12.20
CA ALA A 67 -9.77 6.82 -11.10
C ALA A 67 -8.39 6.16 -10.99
N VAL A 68 -7.78 5.78 -12.12
CA VAL A 68 -6.44 5.18 -12.13
C VAL A 68 -5.39 6.19 -11.67
N VAL A 69 -5.44 7.42 -12.20
CA VAL A 69 -4.55 8.50 -11.76
C VAL A 69 -4.70 8.73 -10.26
N GLU A 70 -5.92 8.80 -9.74
CA GLU A 70 -6.19 9.00 -8.32
C GLU A 70 -5.70 7.83 -7.46
N ILE A 71 -5.86 6.59 -7.90
CA ILE A 71 -5.37 5.41 -7.18
C ILE A 71 -3.84 5.45 -7.09
N TYR A 72 -3.15 5.63 -8.22
CA TYR A 72 -1.68 5.58 -8.25
C TYR A 72 -1.03 6.85 -7.67
N ALA A 73 -1.67 8.01 -7.78
CA ALA A 73 -1.21 9.24 -7.13
C ALA A 73 -1.25 9.08 -5.60
N TRP A 74 -2.36 8.60 -5.04
CA TRP A 74 -2.43 8.34 -3.60
C TRP A 74 -1.50 7.22 -3.16
N ALA A 75 -1.39 6.14 -3.95
CA ALA A 75 -0.43 5.07 -3.68
C ALA A 75 1.01 5.58 -3.61
N SER A 76 1.36 6.62 -4.38
CA SER A 76 2.68 7.25 -4.28
C SER A 76 2.90 7.99 -2.96
N VAL A 77 1.89 8.70 -2.47
CA VAL A 77 1.92 9.43 -1.19
C VAL A 77 2.04 8.45 -0.02
N THR A 78 1.22 7.40 -0.01
CA THR A 78 1.26 6.36 1.02
C THR A 78 2.55 5.54 0.96
N ALA A 79 3.11 5.30 -0.24
CA ALA A 79 4.42 4.67 -0.38
C ALA A 79 5.54 5.56 0.18
N ALA A 80 5.50 6.88 -0.03
CA ALA A 80 6.44 7.81 0.58
C ALA A 80 6.30 7.81 2.11
N ALA A 81 5.08 7.84 2.64
CA ALA A 81 4.82 7.73 4.08
C ALA A 81 5.35 6.40 4.66
N SER A 82 5.18 5.28 3.95
CA SER A 82 5.76 4.00 4.37
C SER A 82 7.28 4.00 4.39
N MET A 83 7.95 4.78 3.52
CA MET A 83 9.41 4.91 3.56
C MET A 83 9.87 5.64 4.81
N ILE A 84 9.12 6.67 5.26
CA ILE A 84 9.36 7.33 6.55
C ILE A 84 9.17 6.31 7.69
N GLY A 85 8.09 5.54 7.63
CA GLY A 85 7.85 4.43 8.57
C GLY A 85 9.01 3.44 8.60
N THR A 86 9.48 2.97 7.45
CA THR A 86 10.63 2.06 7.32
C THR A 86 11.89 2.66 7.93
N PHE A 87 12.16 3.94 7.69
CA PHE A 87 13.29 4.62 8.33
C PHE A 87 13.15 4.63 9.85
N MET A 88 11.97 4.96 10.39
CA MET A 88 11.71 4.93 11.84
C MET A 88 11.85 3.53 12.43
N GLY A 89 11.30 2.51 11.76
CA GLY A 89 11.37 1.11 12.20
C GLY A 89 12.79 0.53 12.14
N TYR A 90 13.60 0.99 11.18
CA TYR A 90 15.00 0.61 11.04
C TYR A 90 15.91 1.26 12.10
N THR A 91 15.62 2.50 12.50
CA THR A 91 16.52 3.31 13.37
C THR A 91 16.00 3.42 14.80
N ILE A 92 14.88 4.11 15.00
CA ILE A 92 14.37 4.55 16.31
C ILE A 92 13.62 3.40 17.00
N LEU A 93 12.79 2.71 16.24
CA LEU A 93 11.89 1.68 16.76
C LEU A 93 12.52 0.29 16.78
N ALA A 94 13.71 0.10 16.19
CA ALA A 94 14.36 -1.21 16.15
C ALA A 94 14.60 -1.81 17.57
N PRO A 95 15.11 -1.06 18.56
CA PRO A 95 15.30 -1.58 19.91
C PRO A 95 13.96 -1.82 20.63
N LEU A 96 12.99 -0.92 20.48
CA LEU A 96 11.67 -1.04 21.10
C LEU A 96 10.87 -2.21 20.52
N LEU A 97 10.79 -2.31 19.19
CA LEU A 97 10.09 -3.41 18.50
C LEU A 97 10.74 -4.76 18.78
N SER A 98 12.07 -4.83 18.91
CA SER A 98 12.76 -6.09 19.25
C SER A 98 12.36 -6.64 20.62
N TYR A 99 11.96 -5.76 21.55
CA TYR A 99 11.48 -6.15 22.87
C TYR A 99 10.06 -6.74 22.83
N PHE A 100 9.20 -6.21 21.95
CA PHE A 100 7.79 -6.64 21.86
C PHE A 100 7.56 -7.75 20.83
N THR A 101 8.34 -7.78 19.75
CA THR A 101 8.11 -8.64 18.58
C THR A 101 9.42 -9.10 17.96
N GLY A 102 9.60 -10.42 17.83
CA GLY A 102 10.71 -10.98 17.05
C GLY A 102 10.55 -10.71 15.55
N THR A 103 11.62 -10.87 14.77
CA THR A 103 11.66 -10.60 13.32
C THR A 103 10.57 -11.35 12.53
N PHE A 104 10.31 -12.63 12.87
CA PHE A 104 9.28 -13.43 12.22
C PHE A 104 7.85 -12.91 12.53
N SER A 105 7.60 -12.54 13.79
CA SER A 105 6.32 -11.95 14.20
C SER A 105 6.11 -10.58 13.55
N ALA A 106 7.15 -9.75 13.48
CA ALA A 106 7.11 -8.46 12.79
C ALA A 106 6.86 -8.61 11.28
N ALA A 107 7.47 -9.61 10.63
CA ALA A 107 7.21 -9.93 9.23
C ALA A 107 5.76 -10.40 9.01
N THR A 108 5.25 -11.24 9.89
CA THR A 108 3.85 -11.71 9.82
C THR A 108 2.88 -10.54 10.03
N LEU A 109 3.14 -9.66 11.00
CA LEU A 109 2.34 -8.47 11.25
C LEU A 109 2.38 -7.50 10.07
N GLY A 110 3.58 -7.17 9.58
CA GLY A 110 3.78 -6.21 8.49
C GLY A 110 3.31 -6.69 7.12
N PHE A 111 3.47 -7.97 6.78
CA PHE A 111 3.20 -8.45 5.43
C PHE A 111 1.86 -9.15 5.27
N LEU A 112 1.21 -9.54 6.38
CA LEU A 112 -0.02 -10.31 6.35
C LEU A 112 -1.13 -9.71 7.21
N ILE A 113 -0.89 -9.43 8.50
CA ILE A 113 -1.95 -8.96 9.40
C ILE A 113 -2.38 -7.52 9.09
N ILE A 114 -1.44 -6.58 8.94
CA ILE A 114 -1.77 -5.18 8.62
C ILE A 114 -2.49 -5.08 7.26
N PRO A 115 -2.00 -5.69 6.17
CA PRO A 115 -2.68 -5.65 4.88
C PRO A 115 -4.09 -6.25 4.91
N LEU A 116 -4.28 -7.39 5.59
CA LEU A 116 -5.58 -8.05 5.69
C LEU A 116 -6.56 -7.26 6.55
N SER A 117 -6.13 -6.81 7.73
CA SER A 117 -6.97 -5.99 8.61
C SER A 117 -7.39 -4.69 7.92
N ALA A 118 -6.48 -4.03 7.19
CA ALA A 118 -6.80 -2.85 6.39
C ALA A 118 -7.82 -3.17 5.30
N HIS A 119 -7.69 -4.29 4.60
CA HIS A 119 -8.66 -4.70 3.58
C HIS A 119 -10.06 -4.93 4.16
N PHE A 120 -10.17 -5.62 5.30
CA PHE A 120 -11.44 -5.81 6.00
C PHE A 120 -12.01 -4.50 6.50
N LEU A 121 -11.18 -3.62 7.05
CA LEU A 121 -11.58 -2.31 7.54
C LEU A 121 -12.17 -1.49 6.41
N PHE A 122 -11.46 -1.32 5.29
CA PHE A 122 -11.98 -0.55 4.16
C PHE A 122 -13.26 -1.15 3.60
N ARG A 123 -13.37 -2.48 3.52
CA ARG A 123 -14.60 -3.13 3.07
C ARG A 123 -15.79 -2.84 4.00
N SER A 124 -15.58 -2.90 5.32
CA SER A 124 -16.63 -2.59 6.29
C SER A 124 -17.04 -1.12 6.26
N TYR A 125 -16.10 -0.20 6.03
CA TYR A 125 -16.38 1.23 5.88
C TYR A 125 -17.07 1.56 4.56
N ASP A 126 -16.76 0.83 3.49
CA ASP A 126 -17.42 1.00 2.18
C ASP A 126 -18.88 0.51 2.18
N ASP A 127 -19.19 -0.51 2.98
CA ASP A 127 -20.54 -1.07 3.11
C ASP A 127 -21.50 -0.14 3.91
N ASP A 128 -20.97 0.83 4.68
CA ASP A 128 -21.76 1.74 5.52
C ASP A 128 -22.13 3.03 4.76
N PRO A 129 -23.43 3.32 4.53
CA PRO A 129 -23.89 4.48 3.77
C PRO A 129 -23.54 5.83 4.42
N ARG A 130 -23.12 5.86 5.70
CA ARG A 130 -22.66 7.09 6.38
C ARG A 130 -21.31 7.59 5.88
N TYR A 131 -20.49 6.70 5.32
CA TYR A 131 -19.14 7.01 4.88
C TYR A 131 -19.04 7.24 3.36
N ALA A 132 -20.18 7.24 2.65
CA ALA A 132 -20.28 7.54 1.22
C ALA A 132 -20.10 9.04 0.88
N ASP A 133 -20.05 9.92 1.88
CA ASP A 133 -19.92 11.36 1.69
C ASP A 133 -18.46 11.82 1.53
N ARG A 134 -18.27 12.92 0.78
CA ARG A 134 -16.95 13.39 0.31
C ARG A 134 -15.96 13.83 1.41
N GLU A 135 -16.44 14.03 2.64
CA GLU A 135 -15.62 14.37 3.83
C GLU A 135 -15.10 13.10 4.54
N SER A 136 -15.82 12.00 4.44
CA SER A 136 -15.39 10.66 4.89
C SER A 136 -14.22 10.11 4.04
N ASP A 137 -14.19 10.46 2.75
CA ASP A 137 -13.12 10.12 1.80
C ASP A 137 -11.72 10.60 2.26
N SER A 138 -11.61 11.74 2.95
CA SER A 138 -10.33 12.20 3.53
C SER A 138 -9.89 11.37 4.73
N ASN A 139 -10.79 11.04 5.65
CA ASN A 139 -10.46 10.26 6.84
C ASN A 139 -9.92 8.88 6.47
N LEU A 140 -10.53 8.23 5.48
CA LEU A 140 -10.12 6.91 5.00
C LEU A 140 -8.72 6.94 4.32
N ARG A 141 -8.39 8.03 3.63
CA ARG A 141 -7.06 8.26 3.03
C ARG A 141 -5.99 8.45 4.09
N TYR A 142 -6.26 9.24 5.13
CA TYR A 142 -5.33 9.43 6.24
C TYR A 142 -5.16 8.15 7.07
N LEU A 143 -6.23 7.38 7.26
CA LEU A 143 -6.16 6.06 7.88
C LEU A 143 -5.28 5.09 7.08
N SER A 144 -5.47 5.04 5.76
CA SER A 144 -4.60 4.26 4.85
C SER A 144 -3.14 4.70 4.93
N LEU A 145 -2.89 6.01 5.01
CA LEU A 145 -1.56 6.57 5.17
C LEU A 145 -0.91 6.14 6.50
N GLY A 146 -1.66 6.18 7.61
CA GLY A 146 -1.21 5.71 8.92
C GLY A 146 -0.90 4.21 8.91
N LEU A 147 -1.77 3.40 8.32
CA LEU A 147 -1.57 1.95 8.19
C LEU A 147 -0.34 1.61 7.32
N CYS A 148 -0.14 2.31 6.20
CA CYS A 148 1.06 2.13 5.36
C CYS A 148 2.33 2.59 6.07
N MET A 149 2.27 3.66 6.88
CA MET A 149 3.40 4.11 7.69
C MET A 149 3.75 3.07 8.76
N LEU A 150 2.76 2.52 9.45
CA LEU A 150 2.94 1.44 10.43
C LEU A 150 3.49 0.18 9.77
N GLN A 151 2.92 -0.23 8.63
CA GLN A 151 3.42 -1.35 7.82
C GLN A 151 4.89 -1.13 7.42
N GLY A 152 5.21 0.11 7.03
CA GLY A 152 6.56 0.56 6.75
C GLY A 152 7.50 0.38 7.94
N ALA A 153 7.07 0.74 9.16
CA ALA A 153 7.85 0.57 10.37
C ALA A 153 8.15 -0.89 10.70
N PHE A 154 7.16 -1.77 10.61
CA PHE A 154 7.38 -3.21 10.74
C PHE A 154 8.35 -3.73 9.67
N ASN A 155 8.18 -3.31 8.42
CA ASN A 155 9.11 -3.67 7.34
C ASN A 155 10.54 -3.19 7.64
N GLY A 156 10.72 -1.98 8.16
CA GLY A 156 12.01 -1.42 8.58
C GLY A 156 12.69 -2.23 9.68
N HIS A 157 11.92 -2.70 10.65
CA HIS A 157 12.41 -3.56 11.71
C HIS A 157 12.82 -4.95 11.19
N VAL A 158 12.03 -5.54 10.29
CA VAL A 158 12.33 -6.84 9.67
C VAL A 158 13.65 -6.80 8.89
N ILE A 159 13.90 -5.71 8.16
CA ILE A 159 15.10 -5.56 7.33
C ILE A 159 16.27 -4.89 8.06
N HIS A 160 16.18 -4.65 9.37
CA HIS A 160 17.18 -3.91 10.14
C HIS A 160 18.60 -4.48 9.99
N ASN A 161 18.72 -5.81 10.06
CA ASN A 161 20.00 -6.52 9.95
C ASN A 161 20.27 -7.06 8.53
N ILE A 162 19.52 -6.60 7.52
CA ILE A 162 19.58 -7.13 6.17
C ILE A 162 20.02 -6.02 5.22
N TYR A 163 21.15 -6.25 4.55
CA TYR A 163 21.74 -5.29 3.63
C TYR A 163 21.57 -5.71 2.17
N ILE A 164 21.25 -4.72 1.33
CA ILE A 164 21.24 -4.81 -0.14
C ILE A 164 21.94 -3.57 -0.70
N THR A 165 22.71 -3.78 -1.77
CA THR A 165 23.58 -2.77 -2.39
C THR A 165 22.86 -1.60 -3.07
N GLY A 166 21.59 -1.76 -3.46
CA GLY A 166 20.80 -0.69 -4.09
C GLY A 166 19.30 -1.00 -4.06
N GLN A 167 18.48 0.03 -3.80
CA GLN A 167 17.02 -0.08 -3.77
C GLN A 167 16.36 1.09 -4.53
N PRO A 168 15.43 0.84 -5.46
CA PRO A 168 14.58 1.89 -6.02
C PRO A 168 13.66 2.51 -4.96
N PRO A 169 13.39 3.83 -5.01
CA PRO A 169 12.39 4.46 -4.16
C PRO A 169 10.99 3.90 -4.40
N LEU A 170 10.29 3.51 -3.32
CA LEU A 170 9.01 2.79 -3.42
C LEU A 170 7.91 3.63 -4.10
N PHE A 171 7.91 4.94 -3.87
CA PHE A 171 6.93 5.88 -4.43
C PHE A 171 7.10 6.11 -5.94
N LEU A 172 8.26 5.79 -6.52
CA LEU A 172 8.59 6.16 -7.89
C LEU A 172 7.72 5.43 -8.91
N THR A 173 7.53 4.12 -8.74
CA THR A 173 6.70 3.28 -9.61
C THR A 173 5.25 3.77 -9.70
N PRO A 174 4.50 3.95 -8.59
CA PRO A 174 3.15 4.46 -8.67
C PRO A 174 3.09 5.91 -9.19
N THR A 175 4.09 6.76 -8.88
CA THR A 175 4.16 8.13 -9.43
C THR A 175 4.27 8.12 -10.95
N ALA A 176 5.18 7.31 -11.50
CA ALA A 176 5.42 7.23 -12.93
C ALA A 176 4.21 6.68 -13.70
N ILE A 177 3.46 5.76 -13.08
CA ILE A 177 2.18 5.26 -13.61
C ILE A 177 1.12 6.36 -13.57
N ALA A 178 0.95 7.06 -12.45
CA ALA A 178 -0.02 8.16 -12.36
C ALA A 178 0.26 9.22 -13.43
N TYR A 179 1.55 9.56 -13.62
CA TYR A 179 1.99 10.48 -14.66
C TYR A 179 1.70 9.96 -16.07
N SER A 180 2.02 8.70 -16.38
CA SER A 180 1.76 8.14 -17.72
C SER A 180 0.28 8.16 -18.08
N PHE A 181 -0.61 7.87 -17.13
CA PHE A 181 -2.06 7.95 -17.33
C PHE A 181 -2.58 9.38 -17.48
N ALA A 182 -2.00 10.34 -16.78
CA ALA A 182 -2.39 11.75 -16.90
C ALA A 182 -2.12 12.32 -18.30
N TYR A 183 -1.02 11.91 -18.94
CA TYR A 183 -0.59 12.39 -20.26
C TYR A 183 -0.97 11.47 -21.43
N MET A 184 -1.71 10.39 -21.18
CA MET A 184 -2.06 9.42 -22.22
C MET A 184 -3.03 10.02 -23.25
N PRO A 185 -2.80 9.87 -24.58
CA PRO A 185 -3.75 10.34 -25.60
C PRO A 185 -5.11 9.64 -25.48
N GLU A 186 -6.20 10.35 -25.76
CA GLU A 186 -7.57 9.78 -25.72
C GLU A 186 -7.74 8.56 -26.64
N GLY A 187 -7.04 8.52 -27.77
CA GLY A 187 -7.04 7.40 -28.71
C GLY A 187 -6.38 6.11 -28.18
N ALA A 188 -5.48 6.20 -27.20
CA ALA A 188 -4.91 5.03 -26.49
C ALA A 188 -5.84 4.55 -25.36
N GLY A 189 -6.93 5.28 -25.09
CA GLY A 189 -7.87 5.08 -23.99
C GLY A 189 -8.72 3.80 -24.03
N LYS A 190 -8.75 3.07 -25.15
CA LYS A 190 -9.57 1.85 -25.30
C LYS A 190 -8.77 0.54 -25.30
N ASN A 191 -7.50 0.58 -25.72
CA ASN A 191 -6.67 -0.61 -25.81
C ASN A 191 -5.92 -0.89 -24.49
N ARG A 192 -6.45 -1.83 -23.71
CA ARG A 192 -5.93 -2.27 -22.41
C ARG A 192 -4.43 -2.62 -22.44
N VAL A 193 -3.99 -3.32 -23.48
CA VAL A 193 -2.58 -3.76 -23.62
C VAL A 193 -1.68 -2.56 -23.85
N ALA A 194 -2.12 -1.58 -24.64
CA ALA A 194 -1.35 -0.36 -24.89
C ALA A 194 -1.22 0.52 -23.63
N GLN A 195 -2.27 0.62 -22.82
CA GLN A 195 -2.22 1.37 -21.56
C GLN A 195 -1.27 0.75 -20.55
N LEU A 196 -1.34 -0.58 -20.43
CA LEU A 196 -0.54 -1.34 -19.50
C LEU A 196 0.94 -1.31 -19.91
N SER A 197 1.24 -1.59 -21.19
CA SER A 197 2.62 -1.60 -21.69
C SER A 197 3.25 -0.22 -21.57
N PHE A 198 2.54 0.85 -21.96
CA PHE A 198 3.04 2.21 -21.86
C PHE A 198 3.34 2.61 -20.40
N SER A 199 2.43 2.30 -19.47
CA SER A 199 2.58 2.71 -18.07
C SER A 199 3.64 1.91 -17.32
N ILE A 200 3.72 0.60 -17.57
CA ILE A 200 4.78 -0.25 -17.00
C ILE A 200 6.15 0.13 -17.56
N SER A 201 6.26 0.35 -18.88
CA SER A 201 7.50 0.80 -19.49
C SER A 201 7.93 2.18 -18.99
N SER A 202 6.99 3.12 -18.81
CA SER A 202 7.23 4.42 -18.20
C SER A 202 7.77 4.28 -16.77
N ALA A 203 7.14 3.43 -15.96
CA ALA A 203 7.57 3.18 -14.58
C ALA A 203 8.96 2.54 -14.49
N LEU A 204 9.25 1.57 -15.36
CA LEU A 204 10.56 0.94 -15.42
C LEU A 204 11.62 1.94 -15.88
N ALA A 205 11.33 2.73 -16.91
CA ALA A 205 12.23 3.77 -17.40
C ALA A 205 12.54 4.82 -16.33
N ALA A 206 11.52 5.26 -15.56
CA ALA A 206 11.71 6.19 -14.46
C ALA A 206 12.62 5.59 -13.37
N ASN A 207 12.39 4.32 -12.98
CA ASN A 207 13.25 3.63 -12.02
C ASN A 207 14.71 3.54 -12.50
N ILE A 208 14.93 3.17 -13.77
CA ILE A 208 16.27 3.08 -14.37
C ILE A 208 16.93 4.46 -14.42
N PHE A 209 16.19 5.49 -14.83
CA PHE A 209 16.71 6.86 -14.94
C PHE A 209 17.14 7.40 -13.58
N ILE A 210 16.32 7.23 -12.54
CA ILE A 210 16.70 7.61 -11.17
C ILE A 210 17.90 6.79 -10.69
N GLY A 211 17.90 5.48 -10.92
CA GLY A 211 19.03 4.62 -10.55
C GLY A 211 20.34 5.02 -11.23
N ALA A 212 20.28 5.48 -12.49
CA ALA A 212 21.42 5.99 -13.24
C ALA A 212 21.96 7.29 -12.63
N ILE A 213 21.07 8.22 -12.29
CA ILE A 213 21.44 9.49 -11.64
C ILE A 213 22.09 9.24 -10.28
N THR A 214 21.53 8.31 -9.48
CA THR A 214 22.06 8.01 -8.15
C THR A 214 23.26 7.06 -8.15
N GLY A 215 23.69 6.58 -9.33
CA GLY A 215 24.78 5.60 -9.45
C GLY A 215 24.48 4.27 -8.76
N SER A 216 23.20 3.92 -8.56
CA SER A 216 22.76 2.76 -7.76
C SER A 216 22.27 1.58 -8.60
N LEU A 217 22.61 1.55 -9.90
CA LEU A 217 22.23 0.49 -10.85
C LEU A 217 22.94 -0.84 -10.57
N THR A 218 22.51 -1.53 -9.53
CA THR A 218 22.97 -2.87 -9.17
C THR A 218 21.95 -3.93 -9.59
N ALA A 219 22.35 -5.21 -9.62
CA ALA A 219 21.42 -6.29 -9.93
C ALA A 219 20.18 -6.29 -9.00
N PRO A 220 20.32 -6.13 -7.66
CA PRO A 220 19.17 -5.99 -6.76
C PRO A 220 18.25 -4.82 -7.12
N TYR A 221 18.81 -3.69 -7.56
CA TYR A 221 18.02 -2.53 -7.99
C TYR A 221 17.12 -2.87 -9.17
N TYR A 222 17.64 -3.56 -10.19
CA TYR A 222 16.86 -4.00 -11.36
C TYR A 222 15.78 -5.00 -10.98
N PHE A 223 16.10 -6.05 -10.22
CA PHE A 223 15.12 -7.05 -9.81
C PHE A 223 14.00 -6.44 -8.97
N LEU A 224 14.34 -5.55 -8.03
CA LEU A 224 13.34 -4.89 -7.21
C LEU A 224 12.47 -3.92 -8.02
N SER A 225 13.05 -3.21 -8.99
CA SER A 225 12.31 -2.35 -9.93
C SER A 225 11.32 -3.14 -10.77
N ILE A 226 11.74 -4.32 -11.28
CA ILE A 226 10.87 -5.24 -12.02
C ILE A 226 9.77 -5.77 -11.10
N GLY A 227 10.10 -6.14 -9.85
CA GLY A 227 9.13 -6.58 -8.85
C GLY A 227 8.05 -5.53 -8.57
N TYR A 228 8.44 -4.27 -8.39
CA TYR A 228 7.49 -3.17 -8.19
C TYR A 228 6.61 -2.95 -9.42
N CYS A 229 7.20 -2.98 -10.62
CA CYS A 229 6.45 -2.84 -11.87
C CYS A 229 5.48 -4.01 -12.09
N ALA A 230 5.87 -5.23 -11.71
CA ALA A 230 5.03 -6.42 -11.83
C ALA A 230 3.82 -6.35 -10.89
N VAL A 231 4.02 -5.98 -9.61
CA VAL A 231 2.93 -5.76 -8.65
C VAL A 231 2.01 -4.65 -9.12
N ALA A 232 2.58 -3.50 -9.52
CA ALA A 232 1.79 -2.38 -9.98
C ALA A 232 1.00 -2.72 -11.25
N GLY A 233 1.60 -3.44 -12.20
CA GLY A 233 0.93 -3.92 -13.41
C GLY A 233 -0.19 -4.93 -13.10
N PHE A 234 0.06 -5.88 -12.19
CA PHE A 234 -0.95 -6.83 -11.74
C PHE A 234 -2.15 -6.10 -11.11
N MET A 235 -1.91 -5.17 -10.19
CA MET A 235 -2.97 -4.39 -9.57
C MET A 235 -3.73 -3.53 -10.59
N MET A 236 -3.05 -3.02 -11.61
CA MET A 236 -3.70 -2.29 -12.71
C MET A 236 -4.72 -3.16 -13.44
N GLN A 237 -4.38 -4.43 -13.72
CA GLN A 237 -5.30 -5.39 -14.33
C GLN A 237 -6.51 -5.65 -13.44
N VAL A 238 -6.31 -5.77 -12.13
CA VAL A 238 -7.41 -5.94 -11.16
C VAL A 238 -8.32 -4.70 -11.14
N ILE A 239 -7.73 -3.50 -11.13
CA ILE A 239 -8.46 -2.23 -11.16
C ILE A 239 -9.30 -2.13 -12.43
N PHE A 240 -8.74 -2.38 -13.61
CA PHE A 240 -9.47 -2.31 -14.88
C PHE A 240 -10.73 -3.18 -14.89
N ARG A 241 -10.67 -4.35 -14.26
CA ARG A 241 -11.80 -5.26 -14.19
C ARG A 241 -12.82 -4.88 -13.12
N LYS A 242 -12.38 -4.38 -11.96
CA LYS A 242 -13.25 -4.10 -10.80
C LYS A 242 -13.77 -2.67 -10.71
N VAL A 243 -13.14 -1.69 -11.39
CA VAL A 243 -13.52 -0.27 -11.30
C VAL A 243 -14.96 0.02 -11.75
N HIS A 244 -15.55 -0.86 -12.56
CA HIS A 244 -16.96 -0.74 -12.99
C HIS A 244 -17.96 -1.26 -11.95
N ARG A 245 -17.50 -1.93 -10.88
CA ARG A 245 -18.35 -2.63 -9.87
C ARG A 245 -18.61 -1.82 -8.60
N GLN A 246 -18.60 -0.48 -8.63
CA GLN A 246 -18.79 0.36 -7.42
C GLN A 246 -17.84 0.02 -6.26
N THR A 247 -16.65 -0.51 -6.54
CA THR A 247 -15.65 -0.75 -5.48
C THR A 247 -14.96 0.56 -5.11
N SER A 248 -14.69 0.77 -3.82
CA SER A 248 -14.01 1.98 -3.38
C SER A 248 -12.60 2.07 -3.92
N LEU A 249 -12.21 3.27 -4.33
CA LEU A 249 -10.87 3.56 -4.83
C LEU A 249 -9.81 3.39 -3.74
N HIS A 250 -10.20 3.58 -2.48
CA HIS A 250 -9.34 3.51 -1.29
C HIS A 250 -8.77 2.12 -1.05
N SER A 251 -9.59 1.08 -1.23
CA SER A 251 -9.14 -0.31 -1.07
C SER A 251 -8.04 -0.64 -2.08
N PHE A 252 -8.16 -0.16 -3.32
CA PHE A 252 -7.12 -0.35 -4.34
C PHE A 252 -5.86 0.48 -4.05
N GLN A 253 -5.99 1.73 -3.59
CA GLN A 253 -4.86 2.58 -3.20
C GLN A 253 -4.00 1.91 -2.12
N HIS A 254 -4.65 1.40 -1.08
CA HIS A 254 -3.96 0.71 0.01
C HIS A 254 -3.36 -0.61 -0.47
N ALA A 255 -4.11 -1.42 -1.22
CA ALA A 255 -3.63 -2.71 -1.71
C ALA A 255 -2.38 -2.58 -2.59
N VAL A 256 -2.32 -1.58 -3.49
CA VAL A 256 -1.13 -1.31 -4.31
C VAL A 256 0.08 -1.04 -3.42
N THR A 257 -0.04 -0.10 -2.49
CA THR A 257 1.06 0.30 -1.61
C THR A 257 1.52 -0.86 -0.73
N SER A 258 0.56 -1.54 -0.12
CA SER A 258 0.79 -2.65 0.79
C SER A 258 1.52 -3.81 0.13
N LEU A 259 1.13 -4.17 -1.11
CA LEU A 259 1.82 -5.20 -1.89
C LEU A 259 3.24 -4.79 -2.27
N LEU A 260 3.47 -3.51 -2.61
CA LEU A 260 4.81 -3.00 -2.89
C LEU A 260 5.72 -3.10 -1.66
N ILE A 261 5.21 -2.77 -0.46
CA ILE A 261 5.93 -2.93 0.81
C ILE A 261 6.25 -4.40 1.07
N THR A 262 5.27 -5.29 0.88
CA THR A 262 5.46 -6.74 1.08
C THR A 262 6.49 -7.31 0.12
N VAL A 263 6.45 -6.96 -1.17
CA VAL A 263 7.46 -7.39 -2.15
C VAL A 263 8.85 -6.88 -1.78
N LYS A 264 8.96 -5.63 -1.30
CA LYS A 264 10.22 -5.11 -0.78
C LYS A 264 10.74 -5.97 0.38
N GLY A 265 9.92 -6.20 1.39
CA GLY A 265 10.32 -6.96 2.57
C GLY A 265 10.72 -8.40 2.24
N LEU A 266 9.92 -9.08 1.42
CA LEU A 266 10.23 -10.44 0.96
C LEU A 266 11.52 -10.48 0.13
N PHE A 267 11.77 -9.48 -0.73
CA PHE A 267 13.00 -9.42 -1.50
C PHE A 267 14.23 -9.30 -0.60
N PHE A 268 14.15 -8.49 0.46
CA PHE A 268 15.21 -8.39 1.46
C PHE A 268 15.42 -9.73 2.19
N LEU A 269 14.35 -10.40 2.62
CA LEU A 269 14.46 -11.70 3.29
C LEU A 269 15.05 -12.80 2.40
N LEU A 270 14.80 -12.76 1.09
CA LEU A 270 15.25 -13.80 0.15
C LEU A 270 16.66 -13.55 -0.40
N PHE A 271 17.02 -12.29 -0.66
CA PHE A 271 18.25 -11.93 -1.40
C PHE A 271 19.20 -11.04 -0.61
N GLY A 272 18.79 -10.55 0.55
CA GLY A 272 19.63 -9.71 1.39
C GLY A 272 20.70 -10.52 2.13
N SER A 273 21.82 -9.86 2.43
CA SER A 273 22.89 -10.42 3.25
C SER A 273 22.73 -9.93 4.68
N TYR A 274 22.84 -10.85 5.64
CA TYR A 274 22.82 -10.49 7.07
C TYR A 274 24.12 -9.77 7.44
N VAL A 275 23.98 -8.65 8.15
CA VAL A 275 25.09 -7.83 8.67
C VAL A 275 25.16 -7.94 10.18
#